data_AF-A0A062VBP2-F1
#
_entry.id   AF-A0A062VBP2-F1
#
_cell.length_a   1.000
_cell.length_b   1.000
_cell.length_c   1.000
_cell.angle_alpha   90.00
_cell.angle_beta   90.00
_cell.angle_gamma   90.00
#
_symmetry.space_group_name_H-M   'P 1'
#
loop_
_entity.id
_entity.type
_entity.pdbx_description
1 polymer ?
#
loop_
_entity_poly.entity_id
_entity_poly.type
_entity_poly.pdbx_seq_one_letter_code
_entity_poly.pdbx_strand_id
1 'polypeptide(L)'
;MRHDPASGAIVVMLRGLKMHGMAQAVTDLMAQGSPAFEAAIPMLSQLLKAETAEREVRSVAYQLNSARFPAYRDLAGFDFASSEINEALVRQLHRCDFIDVADNIVLVGGPGTGKTRIATALGVHAIEHYRRRVRFFSTVELVNALEQEKAQGRTGQIANRLIHSDLVILDELGQPSLHTARMTWSYRQKLQVSGPFGENRYPPHGTARYCLAPL
;
A
#
# COMPACT_ATOMS: atom_id res chain seq x y z
N MET A 1 42.84 -6.82 -4.93
CA MET A 1 41.65 -7.67 -4.68
C MET A 1 40.55 -7.21 -5.62
N ARG A 2 40.19 -8.03 -6.62
CA ARG A 2 39.00 -7.77 -7.45
C ARG A 2 37.82 -8.35 -6.69
N HIS A 3 36.95 -7.52 -6.13
CA HIS A 3 35.66 -8.01 -5.64
C HIS A 3 34.79 -8.34 -6.84
N ASP A 4 34.42 -9.61 -7.00
CA ASP A 4 33.45 -10.02 -8.02
C ASP A 4 32.09 -9.39 -7.67
N PRO A 5 31.45 -8.62 -8.58
CA PRO A 5 30.12 -8.05 -8.34
C PRO A 5 29.07 -9.10 -7.93
N ALA A 6 29.22 -10.37 -8.33
CA ALA A 6 28.31 -11.45 -7.96
C ALA A 6 28.31 -11.74 -6.45
N SER A 7 29.48 -11.65 -5.80
CA SER A 7 29.62 -11.89 -4.36
C SER A 7 28.96 -10.79 -3.53
N GLY A 8 29.09 -9.52 -3.95
CA GLY A 8 28.42 -8.38 -3.32
C GLY A 8 26.89 -8.47 -3.42
N ALA A 9 26.36 -8.99 -4.53
CA ALA A 9 24.92 -9.19 -4.71
C ALA A 9 24.33 -10.19 -3.69
N ILE A 10 25.08 -11.23 -3.31
CA ILE A 10 24.65 -12.20 -2.28
C ILE A 10 24.43 -11.52 -0.93
N VAL A 11 25.35 -10.64 -0.53
CA VAL A 11 25.24 -9.88 0.74
C VAL A 11 23.99 -9.00 0.72
N VAL A 12 23.72 -8.32 -0.39
CA VAL A 12 22.52 -7.49 -0.56
C VAL A 12 21.25 -8.33 -0.45
N MET A 13 21.18 -9.48 -1.15
CA MET A 13 20.03 -10.38 -1.09
C MET A 13 19.79 -10.92 0.33
N LEU A 14 20.84 -11.36 1.02
CA LEU A 14 20.74 -11.85 2.41
C LEU A 14 20.23 -10.77 3.38
N ARG A 15 20.71 -9.52 3.23
CA ARG A 15 20.21 -8.39 4.03
C ARG A 15 18.74 -8.08 3.73
N GLY A 16 18.34 -8.12 2.45
CA GLY A 16 16.93 -8.00 2.05
C GLY A 16 16.04 -9.07 2.67
N LEU A 17 16.56 -10.29 2.81
CA LEU A 17 15.90 -11.41 3.49
C LEU A 17 15.96 -11.35 5.03
N LYS A 18 16.57 -10.30 5.61
CA LYS A 18 16.82 -10.11 7.05
C LYS A 18 17.75 -11.16 7.67
N MET A 19 18.58 -11.82 6.86
CA MET A 19 19.55 -12.83 7.30
C MET A 19 20.90 -12.20 7.65
N HIS A 20 20.90 -11.29 8.63
CA HIS A 20 22.06 -10.44 8.94
C HIS A 20 23.31 -11.23 9.34
N GLY A 21 23.16 -12.31 10.13
CA GLY A 21 24.28 -13.16 10.52
C GLY A 21 24.95 -13.85 9.33
N MET A 22 24.16 -14.37 8.39
CA MET A 22 24.69 -14.99 7.16
C MET A 22 25.34 -13.94 6.24
N ALA A 23 24.75 -12.74 6.15
CA ALA A 23 25.33 -11.65 5.36
C ALA A 23 26.73 -11.25 5.87
N GLN A 24 26.91 -11.23 7.19
CA GLN A 24 28.22 -10.96 7.80
C GLN A 24 29.20 -12.09 7.52
N ALA A 25 28.81 -13.34 7.75
CA ALA A 25 29.67 -14.50 7.48
C ALA A 25 30.13 -14.58 6.01
N VAL A 26 29.23 -14.28 5.07
CA VAL A 26 29.57 -14.19 3.65
C VAL A 26 30.57 -13.07 3.37
N THR A 27 30.43 -11.90 4.02
CA THR A 27 31.37 -10.78 3.86
C THR A 27 32.77 -11.18 4.33
N ASP A 28 32.87 -11.91 5.44
CA ASP A 28 34.15 -12.38 5.98
C ASP A 28 34.78 -13.44 5.04
N LEU A 29 33.98 -14.37 4.51
CA LEU A 29 34.42 -15.37 3.53
C LEU A 29 34.90 -14.74 2.21
N MET A 30 34.23 -13.68 1.76
CA MET A 30 34.65 -12.90 0.59
C MET A 30 36.01 -12.24 0.81
N ALA A 31 36.28 -11.72 2.01
CA ALA A 31 37.58 -11.13 2.34
C ALA A 31 38.70 -12.18 2.38
N GLN A 32 38.39 -13.42 2.76
CA GLN A 32 39.32 -14.55 2.78
C GLN A 32 39.67 -15.07 1.37
N GLY A 33 38.80 -14.86 0.37
CA GLY A 33 39.08 -15.23 -1.02
C GLY A 33 39.18 -16.74 -1.28
N SER A 34 38.37 -17.54 -0.58
CA SER A 34 38.40 -19.01 -0.70
C SER A 34 37.89 -19.50 -2.06
N PRO A 35 38.64 -20.34 -2.81
CA PRO A 35 38.17 -20.91 -4.08
C PRO A 35 36.88 -21.73 -3.96
N ALA A 36 36.67 -22.40 -2.82
CA ALA A 36 35.46 -23.17 -2.57
C ALA A 36 34.23 -22.27 -2.42
N PHE A 37 34.39 -21.08 -1.83
CA PHE A 37 33.32 -20.10 -1.71
C PHE A 37 32.99 -19.50 -3.08
N GLU A 38 34.00 -19.12 -3.86
CA GLU A 38 33.82 -18.61 -5.24
C GLU A 38 33.02 -19.60 -6.11
N ALA A 39 33.34 -20.90 -6.02
CA ALA A 39 32.60 -21.94 -6.73
C ALA A 39 31.13 -22.09 -6.27
N ALA A 40 30.81 -21.73 -5.02
CA ALA A 40 29.46 -21.81 -4.46
C ALA A 40 28.59 -20.59 -4.78
N ILE A 41 29.16 -19.46 -5.20
CA ILE A 41 28.44 -18.20 -5.49
C ILE A 41 27.24 -18.40 -6.42
N PRO A 42 27.35 -19.10 -7.57
CA PRO A 42 26.21 -19.26 -8.49
C PRO A 42 25.05 -20.03 -7.85
N MET A 43 25.36 -21.09 -7.11
CA MET A 43 24.36 -21.92 -6.40
C MET A 43 23.67 -21.11 -5.31
N LEU A 44 24.43 -20.40 -4.47
CA LEU A 44 23.88 -19.54 -3.42
C LEU A 44 22.99 -18.44 -4.02
N SER A 45 23.43 -17.81 -5.11
CA SER A 45 22.65 -16.80 -5.82
C SER A 45 21.31 -17.35 -6.32
N GLN A 46 21.30 -18.57 -6.89
CA GLN A 46 20.07 -19.22 -7.34
C GLN A 46 19.10 -19.51 -6.18
N LEU A 47 19.59 -20.03 -5.06
CA LEU A 47 18.78 -20.31 -3.88
C LEU A 47 18.17 -19.03 -3.29
N LEU A 48 18.96 -17.95 -3.18
CA LEU A 48 18.48 -16.67 -2.66
C LEU A 48 17.46 -16.01 -3.58
N LYS A 49 17.62 -16.12 -4.91
CA LYS A 49 16.62 -15.67 -5.88
C LYS A 49 15.31 -16.44 -5.72
N ALA A 50 15.38 -17.76 -5.57
CA ALA A 50 14.19 -18.61 -5.38
C ALA A 50 13.44 -18.23 -4.09
N GLU A 51 14.15 -18.09 -2.96
CA GLU A 51 13.55 -17.66 -1.69
C GLU A 51 12.94 -16.25 -1.79
N THR A 52 13.61 -15.31 -2.46
CA THR A 52 13.10 -13.95 -2.66
C THR A 52 11.81 -13.97 -3.47
N ALA A 53 11.78 -14.70 -4.59
CA ALA A 53 10.60 -14.83 -5.44
C ALA A 53 9.41 -15.43 -4.66
N GLU A 54 9.64 -16.51 -3.91
CA GLU A 54 8.60 -17.14 -3.09
C GLU A 54 8.04 -16.20 -2.01
N ARG A 55 8.91 -15.40 -1.35
CA ARG A 55 8.45 -14.38 -0.40
C ARG A 55 7.63 -13.29 -1.06
N GLU A 56 8.00 -12.86 -2.27
CA GLU A 56 7.22 -11.87 -3.01
C GLU A 56 5.83 -12.40 -3.34
N VAL A 57 5.72 -13.63 -3.85
CA VAL A 57 4.44 -14.28 -4.14
C VAL A 57 3.56 -14.35 -2.88
N ARG A 58 4.12 -14.81 -1.75
CA ARG A 58 3.39 -14.86 -0.49
C ARG A 58 2.97 -13.48 0.01
N SER A 59 3.84 -12.48 -0.15
CA SER A 59 3.53 -11.09 0.24
C SER A 59 2.38 -10.53 -0.59
N VAL A 60 2.39 -10.71 -1.91
CA VAL A 60 1.29 -10.28 -2.79
C VAL A 60 -0.01 -10.97 -2.42
N ALA A 61 0.01 -12.30 -2.26
CA ALA A 61 -1.18 -13.06 -1.86
C ALA A 61 -1.73 -12.60 -0.51
N TYR A 62 -0.85 -12.34 0.47
CA TYR A 62 -1.25 -11.79 1.77
C TYR A 62 -1.90 -10.41 1.61
N GLN A 63 -1.29 -9.51 0.82
CA GLN A 63 -1.84 -8.16 0.62
C GLN A 63 -3.20 -8.20 -0.07
N LEU A 64 -3.37 -8.99 -1.14
CA LEU A 64 -4.65 -9.20 -1.83
C LEU A 64 -5.75 -9.69 -0.88
N ASN A 65 -5.43 -10.70 -0.05
CA ASN A 65 -6.38 -11.20 0.96
C ASN A 65 -6.71 -10.15 2.02
N SER A 66 -5.72 -9.38 2.46
CA SER A 66 -5.89 -8.34 3.47
C SER A 66 -6.64 -7.10 2.96
N ALA A 67 -6.65 -6.88 1.64
CA ALA A 67 -7.31 -5.75 1.00
C ALA A 67 -8.83 -5.86 1.01
N ARG A 68 -9.39 -7.09 1.13
CA ARG A 68 -10.84 -7.34 1.23
C ARG A 68 -11.64 -6.79 0.05
N PHE A 69 -11.12 -6.94 -1.17
CA PHE A 69 -11.89 -6.59 -2.36
C PHE A 69 -13.17 -7.43 -2.47
N PRO A 70 -14.29 -6.84 -2.93
CA PRO A 70 -15.56 -7.55 -3.07
C PRO A 70 -15.50 -8.64 -4.15
N ALA A 71 -14.65 -8.46 -5.16
CA ALA A 71 -14.32 -9.46 -6.17
C ALA A 71 -12.93 -9.19 -6.74
N TYR A 72 -12.14 -10.21 -7.08
CA TYR A 72 -10.91 -10.02 -7.85
C TYR A 72 -11.26 -9.55 -9.27
N ARG A 73 -10.76 -8.38 -9.67
CA ARG A 73 -11.02 -7.77 -10.98
C ARG A 73 -9.74 -7.10 -11.46
N ASP A 74 -9.26 -7.51 -12.63
CA ASP A 74 -8.20 -6.80 -13.35
C ASP A 74 -8.81 -5.83 -14.39
N LEU A 75 -8.04 -4.80 -14.74
CA LEU A 75 -8.36 -3.80 -15.74
C LEU A 75 -8.36 -4.39 -17.16
N ALA A 76 -7.58 -5.45 -17.42
CA ALA A 76 -7.46 -6.07 -18.74
C ALA A 76 -8.79 -6.58 -19.32
N GLY A 77 -9.77 -6.89 -18.47
CA GLY A 77 -11.11 -7.30 -18.89
C GLY A 77 -12.16 -6.18 -18.89
N PHE A 78 -11.77 -4.91 -18.65
CA PHE A 78 -12.70 -3.78 -18.59
C PHE A 78 -12.98 -3.25 -19.99
N ASP A 79 -14.26 -3.25 -20.38
CA ASP A 79 -14.69 -2.66 -21.64
C ASP A 79 -14.93 -1.16 -21.45
N PHE A 80 -13.95 -0.37 -21.89
CA PHE A 80 -14.05 1.10 -21.89
C PHE A 80 -15.03 1.63 -22.93
N ALA A 81 -15.37 0.86 -23.97
CA ALA A 81 -16.29 1.33 -25.01
C ALA A 81 -17.75 1.37 -24.53
N SER A 82 -18.11 0.55 -23.53
CA SER A 82 -19.44 0.52 -22.92
C SER A 82 -19.56 1.31 -21.61
N SER A 83 -18.53 2.05 -21.21
CA SER A 83 -18.50 2.84 -19.98
C SER A 83 -18.34 4.33 -20.28
N GLU A 84 -18.98 5.18 -19.47
CA GLU A 84 -18.80 6.64 -19.52
C GLU A 84 -17.45 7.10 -18.92
N ILE A 85 -16.59 6.16 -18.50
CA ILE A 85 -15.34 6.47 -17.81
C ILE A 85 -14.24 6.82 -18.82
N ASN A 86 -13.54 7.93 -18.56
CA ASN A 86 -12.42 8.38 -19.37
C ASN A 86 -11.24 7.41 -19.29
N GLU A 87 -11.02 6.64 -20.36
CA GLU A 87 -9.94 5.65 -20.47
C GLU A 87 -8.54 6.26 -20.28
N ALA A 88 -8.29 7.46 -20.82
CA ALA A 88 -6.99 8.12 -20.72
C ALA A 88 -6.64 8.42 -19.26
N LEU A 89 -7.63 8.87 -18.48
CA LEU A 89 -7.46 9.10 -17.04
C LEU A 89 -7.19 7.78 -16.32
N VAL A 90 -7.94 6.72 -16.62
CA VAL A 90 -7.75 5.40 -15.97
C VAL A 90 -6.36 4.84 -16.26
N ARG A 91 -5.87 4.96 -17.50
CA ARG A 91 -4.51 4.56 -17.87
C ARG A 91 -3.44 5.39 -17.14
N GLN A 92 -3.69 6.68 -16.91
CA GLN A 92 -2.81 7.51 -16.09
C GLN A 92 -2.79 7.03 -14.64
N LEU A 93 -3.98 6.77 -14.05
CA LEU A 93 -4.10 6.27 -12.69
C LEU A 93 -3.46 4.90 -12.49
N HIS A 94 -3.41 4.07 -13.53
CA HIS A 94 -2.74 2.77 -13.51
C HIS A 94 -1.22 2.86 -13.28
N ARG A 95 -0.61 4.04 -13.43
CA ARG A 95 0.79 4.26 -13.04
C ARG A 95 0.97 4.35 -11.53
N CYS A 96 -0.12 4.54 -10.79
CA CYS A 96 -0.13 4.68 -9.33
C CYS A 96 0.73 5.84 -8.77
N ASP A 97 1.20 6.77 -9.61
CA ASP A 97 1.96 7.96 -9.20
C ASP A 97 1.21 8.80 -8.16
N PHE A 98 -0.13 8.82 -8.25
CA PHE A 98 -1.01 9.52 -7.30
C PHE A 98 -0.88 9.01 -5.87
N ILE A 99 -0.47 7.75 -5.67
CA ILE A 99 -0.25 7.17 -4.34
C ILE A 99 0.97 7.81 -3.67
N ASP A 100 2.03 8.10 -4.45
CA ASP A 100 3.27 8.68 -3.92
C ASP A 100 3.13 10.16 -3.55
N VAL A 101 2.34 10.91 -4.31
CA VAL A 101 2.01 12.31 -4.01
C VAL A 101 0.82 12.47 -3.06
N ALA A 102 0.18 11.36 -2.67
CA ALA A 102 -1.00 11.32 -1.82
C ALA A 102 -2.20 12.12 -2.38
N ASP A 103 -2.40 12.05 -3.70
CA ASP A 103 -3.55 12.67 -4.37
C ASP A 103 -4.81 11.83 -4.21
N ASN A 104 -5.91 12.49 -3.87
CA ASN A 104 -7.21 11.85 -3.71
C ASN A 104 -7.92 11.70 -5.06
N ILE A 105 -8.47 10.52 -5.31
CA ILE A 105 -9.27 10.23 -6.51
C ILE A 105 -10.72 10.03 -6.11
N VAL A 106 -11.62 10.77 -6.77
CA VAL A 106 -13.06 10.60 -6.62
C VAL A 106 -13.64 10.18 -7.97
N LEU A 107 -14.23 8.98 -8.02
CA LEU A 107 -14.92 8.48 -9.20
C LEU A 107 -16.40 8.88 -9.12
N VAL A 108 -16.87 9.75 -10.01
CA VAL A 108 -18.24 10.29 -10.01
C VAL A 108 -19.03 9.82 -11.25
N GLY A 109 -20.33 9.57 -11.11
CA GLY A 109 -21.25 9.16 -12.19
C GLY A 109 -22.31 8.12 -11.77
N GLY A 110 -23.17 7.72 -12.70
CA GLY A 110 -24.36 6.92 -12.40
C GLY A 110 -24.09 5.50 -11.86
N PRO A 111 -25.10 4.86 -11.25
CA PRO A 111 -25.01 3.46 -10.83
C PRO A 111 -24.73 2.56 -12.03
N GLY A 112 -23.94 1.50 -11.82
CA GLY A 112 -23.59 0.55 -12.90
C GLY A 112 -22.50 1.02 -13.87
N THR A 113 -21.94 2.22 -13.70
CA THR A 113 -20.89 2.75 -14.61
C THR A 113 -19.50 2.09 -14.45
N GLY A 114 -19.34 1.17 -13.49
CA GLY A 114 -18.09 0.40 -13.32
C GLY A 114 -17.08 1.01 -12.34
N LYS A 115 -17.46 1.99 -11.52
CA LYS A 115 -16.58 2.68 -10.56
C LYS A 115 -15.90 1.74 -9.58
N THR A 116 -16.70 0.91 -8.90
CA THR A 116 -16.21 -0.13 -7.98
C THR A 116 -15.23 -1.05 -8.68
N ARG A 117 -15.51 -1.40 -9.95
CA ARG A 117 -14.66 -2.28 -10.74
C ARG A 117 -13.31 -1.64 -11.05
N ILE A 118 -13.29 -0.37 -11.45
CA ILE A 118 -12.04 0.34 -11.72
C ILE A 118 -11.26 0.58 -10.43
N ALA A 119 -11.91 0.99 -9.35
CA ALA A 119 -11.26 1.18 -8.06
C ALA A 119 -10.60 -0.12 -7.57
N THR A 120 -11.31 -1.24 -7.72
CA THR A 120 -10.78 -2.57 -7.40
C THR A 120 -9.59 -2.93 -8.29
N ALA A 121 -9.69 -2.71 -9.61
CA ALA A 121 -8.60 -3.01 -10.54
C ALA A 121 -7.35 -2.17 -10.26
N LEU A 122 -7.51 -0.88 -9.95
CA LEU A 122 -6.39 -0.02 -9.52
C LEU A 122 -5.75 -0.52 -8.22
N GLY A 123 -6.57 -0.96 -7.26
CA GLY A 123 -6.09 -1.55 -6.01
C GLY A 123 -5.32 -2.85 -6.20
N VAL A 124 -5.83 -3.76 -7.03
CA VAL A 124 -5.14 -5.01 -7.40
C VAL A 124 -3.82 -4.68 -8.09
N HIS A 125 -3.82 -3.78 -9.08
CA HIS A 125 -2.62 -3.37 -9.79
C HIS A 125 -1.56 -2.76 -8.85
N ALA A 126 -1.98 -1.91 -7.91
CA ALA A 126 -1.10 -1.32 -6.91
C ALA A 126 -0.42 -2.37 -6.02
N ILE A 127 -1.11 -3.47 -5.68
CA ILE A 127 -0.53 -4.58 -4.91
C ILE A 127 0.43 -5.41 -5.78
N GLU A 128 -0.03 -5.83 -6.95
CA GLU A 128 0.66 -6.81 -7.80
C GLU A 128 1.89 -6.24 -8.51
N HIS A 129 1.94 -4.93 -8.77
CA HIS A 129 3.06 -4.31 -9.49
C HIS A 129 3.89 -3.37 -8.63
N TYR A 130 3.28 -2.71 -7.64
CA TYR A 130 3.95 -1.70 -6.82
C TYR A 130 4.07 -2.11 -5.34
N ARG A 131 3.63 -3.32 -4.96
CA ARG A 131 3.71 -3.86 -3.60
C ARG A 131 3.09 -2.94 -2.54
N ARG A 132 2.07 -2.16 -2.92
CA ARG A 132 1.37 -1.23 -2.02
C ARG A 132 0.40 -1.96 -1.11
N ARG A 133 0.24 -1.47 0.11
CA ARG A 133 -0.73 -1.95 1.11
C ARG A 133 -2.07 -1.28 0.85
N VAL A 134 -2.99 -2.00 0.21
CA VAL A 134 -4.30 -1.46 -0.16
C VAL A 134 -5.38 -1.98 0.77
N ARG A 135 -6.39 -1.17 1.09
CA ARG A 135 -7.61 -1.60 1.79
C ARG A 135 -8.84 -1.11 1.05
N PHE A 136 -9.84 -1.98 0.93
CA PHE A 136 -11.15 -1.66 0.39
C PHE A 136 -12.19 -1.69 1.52
N PHE A 137 -13.10 -0.71 1.52
CA PHE A 137 -14.26 -0.68 2.39
C PHE A 137 -15.48 -0.17 1.64
N SER A 138 -16.67 -0.73 1.89
CA SER A 138 -17.89 0.06 1.72
C SER A 138 -17.89 1.17 2.78
N THR A 139 -18.34 2.36 2.39
CA THR A 139 -18.47 3.50 3.31
C THR A 139 -19.34 3.13 4.52
N VAL A 140 -20.42 2.38 4.28
CA VAL A 140 -21.35 1.93 5.33
C VAL A 140 -20.67 0.95 6.28
N GLU A 141 -19.94 -0.03 5.76
CA GLU A 141 -19.21 -1.01 6.56
C GLU A 141 -18.15 -0.36 7.45
N LEU A 142 -17.42 0.61 6.91
CA LEU A 142 -16.39 1.33 7.66
C LEU A 142 -16.99 2.13 8.82
N VAL A 143 -18.09 2.85 8.57
CA VAL A 143 -18.79 3.62 9.61
C VAL A 143 -19.27 2.69 10.73
N ASN A 144 -19.97 1.61 10.37
CA ASN A 144 -20.48 0.64 11.35
C ASN A 144 -19.34 0.02 12.18
N ALA A 145 -18.22 -0.32 11.55
CA ALA A 145 -17.05 -0.87 12.23
C ALA A 145 -16.43 0.14 13.22
N LEU A 146 -16.34 1.41 12.83
CA LEU A 146 -15.84 2.48 13.70
C LEU A 146 -16.77 2.77 14.88
N GLU A 147 -18.09 2.78 14.65
CA GLU A 147 -19.09 2.95 15.72
C GLU A 147 -19.05 1.79 16.71
N GLN A 148 -18.94 0.56 16.22
CA GLN A 148 -18.81 -0.63 17.06
C GLN A 148 -17.52 -0.62 17.87
N GLU A 149 -16.39 -0.24 17.27
CA GLU A 149 -15.10 -0.09 17.97
C GLU A 149 -15.18 0.95 19.09
N LYS A 150 -15.84 2.08 18.83
CA LYS A 150 -16.10 3.13 19.81
C LYS A 150 -16.99 2.62 20.96
N ALA A 151 -18.05 1.89 20.66
CA ALA A 151 -18.93 1.31 21.67
C ALA A 151 -18.22 0.29 22.58
N GLN A 152 -17.21 -0.42 22.06
CA GLN A 152 -16.40 -1.38 22.81
C GLN A 152 -15.24 -0.76 23.61
N GLY A 153 -15.06 0.57 23.55
CA GLY A 153 -13.95 1.26 24.22
C GLY A 153 -12.57 0.93 23.64
N ARG A 154 -12.50 0.40 22.41
CA ARG A 154 -11.26 -0.01 21.73
C ARG A 154 -10.87 0.94 20.60
N THR A 155 -11.25 2.22 20.71
CA THR A 155 -11.07 3.20 19.64
C THR A 155 -9.62 3.27 19.15
N GLY A 156 -9.44 3.19 17.83
CA GLY A 156 -8.16 3.49 17.17
C GLY A 156 -7.44 2.30 16.55
N GLN A 157 -7.91 1.05 16.70
CA GLN A 157 -7.31 -0.09 15.97
C GLN A 157 -7.56 0.00 14.48
N ILE A 158 -8.80 0.33 14.08
CA ILE A 158 -9.16 0.54 12.67
C ILE A 158 -8.37 1.73 12.11
N ALA A 159 -8.30 2.84 12.86
CA ALA A 159 -7.51 4.01 12.47
C ALA A 159 -6.02 3.68 12.28
N ASN A 160 -5.42 2.94 13.23
CA ASN A 160 -4.02 2.52 13.11
C ASN A 160 -3.78 1.60 11.90
N ARG A 161 -4.73 0.73 11.56
CA ARG A 161 -4.64 -0.11 10.36
C ARG A 161 -4.70 0.72 9.08
N LEU A 162 -5.56 1.73 9.03
CA LEU A 162 -5.67 2.64 7.89
C LEU A 162 -4.43 3.52 7.73
N ILE A 163 -3.84 3.99 8.84
CA ILE A 163 -2.58 4.75 8.85
C ILE A 163 -1.41 3.98 8.22
N HIS A 164 -1.41 2.66 8.34
CA HIS A 164 -0.39 1.80 7.75
C HIS A 164 -0.76 1.28 6.36
N SER A 165 -1.83 1.79 5.74
CA SER A 165 -2.19 1.49 4.36
C SER A 165 -1.63 2.58 3.45
N ASP A 166 -1.15 2.19 2.28
CA ASP A 166 -0.66 3.13 1.26
C ASP A 166 -1.81 3.63 0.38
N LEU A 167 -2.90 2.86 0.27
CA LEU A 167 -4.12 3.25 -0.43
C LEU A 167 -5.36 2.72 0.30
N VAL A 168 -6.37 3.57 0.45
CA VAL A 168 -7.69 3.20 0.98
C VAL A 168 -8.74 3.52 -0.08
N ILE A 169 -9.48 2.51 -0.50
CA ILE A 169 -10.59 2.62 -1.44
C ILE A 169 -11.89 2.58 -0.64
N LEU A 170 -12.70 3.63 -0.74
CA LEU A 170 -14.04 3.68 -0.18
C LEU A 170 -15.07 3.64 -1.31
N ASP A 171 -15.98 2.68 -1.26
CA ASP A 171 -17.08 2.54 -2.21
C ASP A 171 -18.41 3.02 -1.62
N GLU A 172 -19.37 3.34 -2.49
CA GLU A 172 -20.75 3.72 -2.14
C GLU A 172 -20.89 5.06 -1.37
N LEU A 173 -20.23 6.14 -1.83
CA LEU A 173 -20.46 7.50 -1.31
C LEU A 173 -21.84 8.09 -1.67
N GLY A 174 -22.88 7.27 -1.87
CA GLY A 174 -24.11 7.63 -2.57
C GLY A 174 -25.40 7.38 -1.81
N GLN A 175 -25.70 8.21 -0.81
CA GLN A 175 -27.03 8.84 -0.64
C GLN A 175 -26.88 10.19 0.09
N PRO A 176 -27.50 11.29 -0.39
CA PRO A 176 -27.49 12.60 0.29
C PRO A 176 -28.20 12.62 1.65
N SER A 177 -28.75 11.49 2.10
CA SER A 177 -29.55 11.35 3.33
C SER A 177 -28.80 10.63 4.45
N LEU A 178 -27.46 10.60 4.43
CA LEU A 178 -26.70 10.46 5.67
C LEU A 178 -26.54 11.86 6.27
N HIS A 179 -27.46 12.20 7.18
CA HIS A 179 -27.38 13.35 8.07
C HIS A 179 -25.94 13.54 8.57
N THR A 180 -25.22 14.51 8.01
CA THR A 180 -24.07 15.18 8.62
C THR A 180 -23.14 14.26 9.44
N ALA A 181 -22.67 13.15 8.86
CA ALA A 181 -21.43 12.57 9.34
C ALA A 181 -20.31 13.41 8.72
N ARG A 182 -20.02 14.56 9.34
CA ARG A 182 -18.72 15.23 9.18
C ARG A 182 -17.66 14.25 9.68
N MET A 183 -17.27 13.29 8.85
CA MET A 183 -16.06 12.50 9.04
C MET A 183 -14.86 13.39 8.67
N THR A 184 -14.69 14.47 9.44
CA THR A 184 -13.40 15.15 9.53
C THR A 184 -12.50 14.17 10.28
N TRP A 185 -11.73 13.37 9.55
CA TRP A 185 -10.66 12.53 10.10
C TRP A 185 -9.60 13.43 10.73
N SER A 186 -9.84 13.85 11.97
CA SER A 186 -8.92 14.65 12.78
C SER A 186 -8.42 13.81 13.95
N TYR A 187 -7.59 12.81 13.67
CA TYR A 187 -6.75 12.18 14.68
C TYR A 187 -5.35 12.84 14.65
N ARG A 188 -5.30 14.09 15.11
CA ARG A 188 -4.05 14.75 15.50
C ARG A 188 -4.23 15.31 16.90
N GLN A 189 -4.01 14.48 17.90
CA GLN A 189 -3.90 14.94 19.28
C GLN A 189 -2.54 15.65 19.45
N LYS A 190 -2.55 16.98 19.29
CA LYS A 190 -1.97 17.91 20.27
C LYS A 190 -3.11 18.88 20.58
N LEU A 191 -3.68 18.80 21.78
CA LEU A 191 -3.33 19.73 22.87
C LEU A 191 -3.45 21.19 22.41
N GLN A 192 -4.57 21.85 22.70
CA GLN A 192 -4.70 22.82 23.80
C GLN A 192 -5.82 23.82 23.52
N VAL A 193 -6.54 24.11 24.61
CA VAL A 193 -7.39 25.28 24.79
C VAL A 193 -6.55 26.56 24.63
N SER A 194 -7.22 27.63 24.17
CA SER A 194 -6.88 29.06 24.23
C SER A 194 -6.10 29.73 23.08
N GLY A 195 -6.73 30.78 22.51
CA GLY A 195 -6.06 32.01 22.09
C GLY A 195 -5.89 32.25 20.58
N PRO A 196 -6.16 33.47 20.06
CA PRO A 196 -5.92 33.84 18.67
C PRO A 196 -4.44 34.25 18.45
N PHE A 197 -4.01 34.22 17.19
CA PHE A 197 -2.70 34.59 16.60
C PHE A 197 -1.67 33.48 16.36
N GLY A 198 -1.18 33.47 15.12
CA GLY A 198 0.24 33.29 14.80
C GLY A 198 0.70 31.89 14.38
N GLU A 199 0.76 31.69 13.07
CA GLU A 199 1.90 31.08 12.34
C GLU A 199 2.46 29.74 12.88
N ASN A 200 2.28 28.63 12.14
CA ASN A 200 3.02 27.40 12.47
C ASN A 200 3.45 26.56 11.26
N ARG A 201 4.74 26.23 11.25
CA ARG A 201 5.50 25.53 10.21
C ARG A 201 5.22 24.02 10.24
N TYR A 202 5.21 23.38 9.07
CA TYR A 202 5.12 21.92 8.94
C TYR A 202 6.47 21.23 9.16
N PRO A 203 6.54 20.06 9.82
CA PRO A 203 7.77 19.27 9.94
C PRO A 203 7.94 18.30 8.74
N PRO A 204 9.19 17.97 8.36
CA PRO A 204 9.49 17.08 7.25
C PRO A 204 9.69 15.61 7.71
N HIS A 205 9.29 14.69 6.84
CA HIS A 205 9.57 13.24 6.81
C HIS A 205 8.94 12.35 7.90
N GLY A 206 7.99 11.51 7.47
CA GLY A 206 7.30 10.49 8.28
C GLY A 206 5.80 10.46 7.96
N THR A 207 5.43 10.12 6.73
CA THR A 207 4.08 10.36 6.19
C THR A 207 3.12 9.22 6.54
N ALA A 208 2.42 9.38 7.66
CA ALA A 208 1.07 8.83 7.87
C ALA A 208 0.08 9.97 7.60
N ARG A 209 -0.61 10.02 6.44
CA ARG A 209 -1.57 11.09 6.10
C ARG A 209 -2.71 10.55 5.21
N TYR A 210 -3.91 11.12 5.38
CA TYR A 210 -5.21 10.43 5.50
C TYR A 210 -6.19 10.56 4.31
N CYS A 211 -7.19 9.66 4.36
CA CYS A 211 -8.54 9.61 3.76
C CYS A 211 -9.23 10.91 3.31
N LEU A 212 -9.84 10.82 2.11
CA LEU A 212 -11.23 11.11 1.72
C LEU A 212 -12.08 12.07 2.58
N ALA A 213 -12.41 13.23 2.00
CA ALA A 213 -13.78 13.75 1.95
C ALA A 213 -13.91 14.83 0.83
N PRO A 214 -15.07 14.91 0.14
CA PRO A 214 -15.32 15.79 -1.00
C PRO A 214 -15.72 17.21 -0.56
N LEU A 215 -15.56 18.18 -1.48
CA LEU A 215 -16.43 19.36 -1.54
C LEU A 215 -17.68 19.00 -2.36
#